data_AF-A0A7H0H884-F1
#
_entry.id   AF-A0A7H0H884-F1
#
_cell.length_a   1.000
_cell.length_b   1.000
_cell.length_c   1.000
_cell.angle_alpha   90.00
_cell.angle_beta   90.00
_cell.angle_gamma   90.00
#
_symmetry.space_group_name_H-M   'P 1'
#
loop_
_entity.id
_entity.type
_entity.pdbx_description
1 polymer ?
#
loop_
_entity_poly.entity_id
_entity_poly.type
_entity_poly.pdbx_seq_one_letter_code
_entity_poly.pdbx_strand_id
1 'polypeptide(L)'
;MASSRLAEAHQFFSQSIATRLDNAPTLDVAGKLLVDAVSGQLEIVSIRLDATEDAQAIFETLNARGEPLSAADLIKNFIFQNHPGTEDQVEGAYLANWAELETPWWVTAVTSGRVTHPRASWFLWHWLRARLLEDFPIRELFQQFKDYVTSKRPDIEVLLPEIKAAADRYRFVIEGAQASTGPLTRAQWFSYRVGTLDSEIMRPLLIWLDEQPQADVPAADKDRVLRLLESWFVRRAIVKAPSQGANHTDHGLRPGDRLPHRGRIEDVTYHHLNTCPVDRWEFGGTSRAFAR
;
A
#
# COMPACT_ATOMS: atom_id res chain seq x y z
N MET A 1 -21.82 -2.35 -6.15
CA MET A 1 -21.04 -2.08 -4.93
C MET A 1 -20.52 -3.42 -4.45
N ALA A 2 -19.21 -3.55 -4.22
CA ALA A 2 -18.69 -4.79 -3.65
C ALA A 2 -19.20 -4.91 -2.20
N SER A 3 -19.86 -6.01 -1.86
CA SER A 3 -20.21 -6.32 -0.47
C SER A 3 -18.93 -6.53 0.32
N SER A 4 -18.83 -5.97 1.54
CA SER A 4 -17.72 -6.29 2.42
C SER A 4 -17.83 -7.74 2.89
N ARG A 5 -16.71 -8.36 3.29
CA ARG A 5 -16.72 -9.73 3.85
C ARG A 5 -17.65 -9.86 5.06
N LEU A 6 -17.82 -8.79 5.84
CA LEU A 6 -18.72 -8.77 6.98
C LEU A 6 -20.18 -8.77 6.54
N ALA A 7 -20.52 -8.04 5.48
CA ALA A 7 -21.84 -8.10 4.86
C ALA A 7 -22.14 -9.49 4.27
N GLU A 8 -21.16 -10.11 3.62
CA GLU A 8 -21.27 -11.48 3.11
C GLU A 8 -21.48 -12.50 4.23
N ALA A 9 -20.71 -12.39 5.32
CA ALA A 9 -20.87 -13.24 6.50
C ALA A 9 -22.25 -13.07 7.14
N HIS A 10 -22.69 -11.82 7.35
CA HIS A 10 -24.02 -11.52 7.86
C HIS A 10 -25.12 -12.11 6.98
N GLN A 11 -25.00 -11.97 5.66
CA GLN A 11 -25.94 -12.53 4.69
C GLN A 11 -25.98 -14.05 4.77
N PHE A 12 -24.80 -14.70 4.80
CA PHE A 12 -24.68 -16.15 4.91
C PHE A 12 -25.35 -16.69 6.18
N PHE A 13 -25.06 -16.10 7.34
CA PHE A 13 -25.67 -16.53 8.60
C PHE A 13 -27.16 -16.25 8.63
N SER A 14 -27.61 -15.09 8.15
CA SER A 14 -29.04 -14.77 8.05
C SER A 14 -29.80 -15.78 7.20
N GLN A 15 -29.26 -16.13 6.02
CA GLN A 15 -29.86 -17.12 5.13
C GLN A 15 -29.86 -18.53 5.74
N SER A 16 -28.77 -18.90 6.40
CA SER A 16 -28.63 -20.19 7.08
C SER A 16 -29.65 -20.36 8.21
N ILE A 17 -29.85 -19.30 9.00
CA ILE A 17 -30.86 -19.26 10.07
C ILE A 17 -32.26 -19.36 9.47
N ALA A 18 -32.60 -18.53 8.49
CA ALA A 18 -33.91 -18.57 7.84
C ALA A 18 -34.23 -19.95 7.26
N THR A 19 -33.28 -20.53 6.51
CA THR A 19 -33.43 -21.88 5.94
C THR A 19 -33.61 -22.95 7.01
N ARG A 20 -32.94 -22.82 8.17
CA ARG A 20 -33.13 -23.74 9.30
C ARG A 20 -34.48 -23.60 9.98
N LEU A 21 -35.02 -22.39 10.07
CA LEU A 21 -36.35 -22.12 10.61
C LEU A 21 -37.44 -22.68 9.67
N ASP A 22 -37.30 -22.48 8.36
CA ASP A 22 -38.29 -22.91 7.36
C ASP A 22 -38.39 -24.44 7.22
N ASN A 23 -37.27 -25.15 7.41
CA ASN A 23 -37.22 -26.62 7.32
C ASN A 23 -37.53 -27.33 8.63
N ALA A 24 -37.85 -26.61 9.70
CA ALA A 24 -38.10 -27.21 11.00
C ALA A 24 -39.55 -27.72 11.12
N PRO A 25 -39.77 -28.84 11.83
CA PRO A 25 -41.11 -29.38 12.05
C PRO A 25 -42.01 -28.43 12.87
N THR A 26 -41.41 -27.61 13.76
CA THR A 26 -42.09 -26.50 14.45
C THR A 26 -41.09 -25.38 14.73
N LEU A 27 -41.59 -24.12 14.74
CA LEU A 27 -40.78 -22.94 15.04
C LEU A 27 -40.20 -22.96 16.46
N ASP A 28 -40.93 -23.47 17.45
CA ASP A 28 -40.46 -23.58 18.84
C ASP A 28 -39.21 -24.45 18.97
N VAL A 29 -39.18 -25.60 18.27
CA VAL A 29 -38.02 -26.50 18.28
C VAL A 29 -36.82 -25.84 17.61
N ALA A 30 -37.04 -25.15 16.48
CA ALA A 30 -35.98 -24.46 15.75
C ALA A 30 -35.40 -23.28 16.54
N GLY A 31 -36.26 -22.48 17.16
CA GLY A 31 -35.88 -21.34 17.99
C GLY A 31 -35.08 -21.78 19.21
N LYS A 32 -35.50 -22.86 19.88
CA LYS A 32 -34.79 -23.40 21.04
C LYS A 32 -33.38 -23.88 20.68
N LEU A 33 -33.24 -24.62 19.57
CA LEU A 33 -31.94 -25.05 19.07
C LEU A 33 -31.02 -23.88 18.71
N LEU A 34 -31.58 -22.81 18.13
CA LEU A 34 -30.81 -21.61 17.81
C LEU A 34 -30.32 -20.90 19.08
N VAL A 35 -31.19 -20.75 20.08
CA VAL A 35 -30.83 -20.16 21.38
C VAL A 35 -29.77 -21.00 22.06
N ASP A 36 -29.93 -22.33 22.10
CA ASP A 36 -28.95 -23.24 22.73
C ASP A 36 -27.60 -23.17 22.01
N ALA A 37 -27.59 -23.10 20.68
CA ALA A 37 -26.37 -22.96 19.89
C ALA A 37 -25.66 -21.62 20.17
N VAL A 38 -26.38 -20.50 20.11
CA VAL A 38 -25.79 -19.17 20.29
C VAL A 38 -25.37 -18.93 21.74
N SER A 39 -26.16 -19.40 22.72
CA SER A 39 -25.93 -19.10 24.14
C SER A 39 -24.97 -20.09 24.80
N GLY A 40 -24.90 -21.32 24.29
CA GLY A 40 -24.18 -22.42 24.94
C GLY A 40 -23.09 -23.09 24.11
N GLN A 41 -23.04 -22.87 22.80
CA GLN A 41 -22.04 -23.51 21.92
C GLN A 41 -21.17 -22.51 21.15
N LEU A 42 -21.61 -21.25 21.00
CA LEU A 42 -20.79 -20.21 20.40
C LEU A 42 -19.78 -19.68 21.41
N GLU A 43 -18.51 -19.99 21.18
CA GLU A 43 -17.40 -19.43 21.95
C GLU A 43 -16.77 -18.26 21.19
N ILE A 44 -16.72 -17.10 21.84
CA ILE A 44 -16.01 -15.92 21.32
C ILE A 44 -14.69 -15.80 22.06
N VAL A 45 -13.59 -15.96 21.33
CA VAL A 45 -12.24 -15.77 21.87
C VAL A 45 -11.82 -14.33 21.60
N SER A 46 -11.60 -13.56 22.67
CA SER A 46 -11.03 -12.21 22.58
C SER A 46 -9.56 -12.25 23.00
N ILE A 47 -8.68 -11.91 22.06
CA ILE A 47 -7.23 -11.80 22.30
C ILE A 47 -6.90 -10.30 22.34
N ARG A 48 -6.40 -9.84 23.49
CA ARG A 48 -5.85 -8.49 23.64
C ARG A 48 -4.33 -8.61 23.68
N LEU A 49 -3.68 -7.80 22.87
CA LEU A 49 -2.23 -7.81 22.71
C LEU A 49 -1.62 -6.60 23.42
N ASP A 50 -0.51 -6.83 24.11
CA ASP A 50 0.30 -5.76 24.68
C ASP A 50 1.12 -5.05 23.59
N ALA A 51 1.56 -3.82 23.90
CA ALA A 51 2.31 -3.00 22.95
C ALA A 51 3.63 -3.66 22.48
N THR A 52 4.18 -4.60 23.25
CA THR A 52 5.44 -5.29 22.94
C THR A 52 5.27 -6.64 22.25
N GLU A 53 4.04 -7.13 22.09
CA GLU A 53 3.78 -8.43 21.48
C GLU A 53 3.74 -8.35 19.95
N ASP A 54 4.32 -9.36 19.30
CA ASP A 54 4.27 -9.52 17.84
C ASP A 54 2.90 -10.11 17.45
N ALA A 55 1.97 -9.19 17.17
CA ALA A 55 0.62 -9.54 16.71
C ALA A 55 0.66 -10.48 15.50
N GLN A 56 1.60 -10.26 14.58
CA GLN A 56 1.70 -11.06 13.37
C GLN A 56 2.11 -12.49 13.68
N ALA A 57 3.13 -12.70 14.53
CA ALA A 57 3.54 -14.04 14.95
C ALA A 57 2.43 -14.80 15.70
N ILE A 58 1.65 -14.11 16.53
CA ILE A 58 0.50 -14.70 17.24
C ILE A 58 -0.59 -15.10 16.25
N PHE A 59 -0.94 -14.24 15.30
CA PHE A 59 -1.94 -14.57 14.29
C PHE A 59 -1.45 -15.61 13.28
N GLU A 60 -0.18 -15.66 12.93
CA GLU A 60 0.41 -16.73 12.11
C GLU A 60 0.29 -18.08 12.83
N THR A 61 0.55 -18.10 14.14
CA THR A 61 0.41 -19.30 14.97
C THR A 61 -1.06 -19.72 15.11
N LEU A 62 -1.96 -18.76 15.38
CA LEU A 62 -3.39 -19.01 15.55
C LEU A 62 -4.06 -19.46 14.25
N ASN A 63 -3.64 -18.88 13.11
CA ASN A 63 -4.15 -19.18 11.78
C ASN A 63 -3.39 -20.31 11.07
N ALA A 64 -2.63 -21.15 11.77
CA ALA A 64 -1.90 -22.28 11.17
C ALA A 64 -2.82 -23.28 10.40
N ARG A 65 -4.15 -23.15 10.52
CA ARG A 65 -5.16 -23.91 9.76
C ARG A 65 -6.15 -23.05 8.96
N GLY A 66 -6.04 -21.71 9.01
CA GLY A 66 -6.93 -20.75 8.35
C GLY A 66 -6.19 -19.82 7.39
N GLU A 67 -6.91 -18.87 6.76
CA GLU A 67 -6.26 -17.82 5.96
C GLU A 67 -5.56 -16.83 6.91
N PRO A 68 -4.24 -16.64 6.81
CA PRO A 68 -3.52 -15.72 7.67
C PRO A 68 -4.02 -14.28 7.47
N LEU A 69 -4.16 -13.54 8.57
CA LEU A 69 -4.46 -12.10 8.49
C LEU A 69 -3.35 -11.40 7.71
N SER A 70 -3.75 -10.56 6.77
CA SER A 70 -2.80 -9.77 6.02
C SER A 70 -2.24 -8.64 6.90
N ALA A 71 -1.05 -8.14 6.58
CA ALA A 71 -0.51 -6.95 7.25
C ALA A 71 -1.47 -5.75 7.15
N ALA A 72 -2.24 -5.62 6.06
CA ALA A 72 -3.29 -4.62 5.93
C ALA A 72 -4.42 -4.81 6.96
N ASP A 73 -4.82 -6.05 7.26
CA ASP A 73 -5.83 -6.33 8.28
C ASP A 73 -5.32 -5.99 9.69
N LEU A 74 -4.05 -6.29 9.98
CA LEU A 74 -3.43 -5.93 11.26
C LEU A 74 -3.37 -4.40 11.43
N ILE A 75 -2.98 -3.67 10.39
CA ILE A 75 -2.97 -2.21 10.37
C ILE A 75 -4.37 -1.64 10.59
N LYS A 76 -5.38 -2.17 9.87
CA LYS A 76 -6.80 -1.78 10.05
C LYS A 76 -7.21 -1.90 11.51
N ASN A 77 -7.00 -3.08 12.10
CA ASN A 77 -7.39 -3.35 13.47
C ASN A 77 -6.70 -2.38 14.44
N PHE A 78 -5.40 -2.17 14.27
CA PHE A 78 -4.65 -1.22 15.09
C PHE A 78 -5.18 0.21 14.96
N ILE A 79 -5.45 0.69 13.75
CA ILE A 79 -5.97 2.05 13.51
C ILE A 79 -7.30 2.25 14.23
N PHE A 80 -8.28 1.35 14.03
CA PHE A 80 -9.63 1.54 14.56
C PHE A 80 -9.73 1.24 16.05
N GLN A 81 -8.85 0.39 16.61
CA GLN A 81 -8.73 0.23 18.07
C GLN A 81 -8.16 1.47 18.77
N ASN A 82 -7.31 2.24 18.10
CA ASN A 82 -6.67 3.43 18.65
C ASN A 82 -7.35 4.73 18.21
N HIS A 83 -8.46 4.66 17.48
CA HIS A 83 -9.20 5.83 17.04
C HIS A 83 -9.91 6.49 18.25
N PRO A 84 -9.74 7.80 18.50
CA PRO A 84 -10.23 8.46 19.72
C PRO A 84 -11.75 8.76 19.74
N GLY A 85 -12.50 8.26 18.75
CA GLY A 85 -13.89 8.65 18.50
C GLY A 85 -14.89 7.73 19.19
N THR A 86 -16.16 8.12 19.21
CA THR A 86 -17.28 7.23 19.56
C THR A 86 -17.43 6.11 18.53
N GLU A 87 -18.15 5.03 18.87
CA GLU A 87 -18.39 3.91 17.94
C GLU A 87 -18.95 4.39 16.57
N ASP A 88 -19.93 5.29 16.57
CA ASP A 88 -20.49 5.87 15.35
C ASP A 88 -19.45 6.67 14.53
N GLN A 89 -18.55 7.38 15.20
CA GLN A 89 -17.48 8.14 14.54
C GLN A 89 -16.43 7.20 13.93
N VAL A 90 -16.09 6.12 14.65
CA VAL A 90 -15.17 5.08 14.19
C VAL A 90 -15.75 4.36 12.98
N GLU A 91 -17.03 3.98 13.02
CA GLU A 91 -17.72 3.38 11.88
C GLU A 91 -17.76 4.32 10.67
N GLY A 92 -18.11 5.59 10.88
CA GLY A 92 -18.09 6.61 9.84
C GLY A 92 -16.70 6.78 9.21
N ALA A 93 -15.64 6.81 10.04
CA ALA A 93 -14.26 6.91 9.58
C ALA A 93 -13.83 5.67 8.77
N TYR A 94 -14.26 4.47 9.19
CA TYR A 94 -14.02 3.21 8.46
C TYR A 94 -14.67 3.24 7.08
N LEU A 95 -15.97 3.56 7.01
CA LEU A 95 -16.72 3.60 5.76
C LEU A 95 -16.15 4.64 4.78
N ALA A 96 -15.75 5.80 5.28
CA ALA A 96 -15.22 6.88 4.46
C ALA A 96 -13.78 6.63 3.95
N ASN A 97 -12.91 6.06 4.80
CA ASN A 97 -11.47 6.06 4.53
C ASN A 97 -10.83 4.69 4.35
N TRP A 98 -11.46 3.60 4.81
CA TRP A 98 -10.83 2.27 4.78
C TRP A 98 -11.60 1.23 3.97
N ALA A 99 -12.93 1.26 3.96
CA ALA A 99 -13.76 0.23 3.32
C ALA A 99 -13.37 -0.04 1.85
N GLU A 100 -12.89 0.97 1.11
CA GLU A 100 -12.41 0.78 -0.26
C GLU A 100 -11.19 -0.15 -0.37
N LEU A 101 -10.27 -0.11 0.61
CA LEU A 101 -9.08 -0.97 0.69
C LEU A 101 -9.42 -2.46 0.91
N GLU A 102 -10.69 -2.80 1.11
CA GLU A 102 -11.17 -4.17 1.27
C GLU A 102 -11.92 -4.70 0.03
N THR A 103 -12.06 -3.88 -1.02
CA THR A 103 -12.72 -4.32 -2.25
C THR A 103 -11.92 -5.42 -2.96
N PRO A 104 -12.55 -6.22 -3.86
CA PRO A 104 -11.88 -7.32 -4.57
C PRO A 104 -10.55 -6.95 -5.22
N TRP A 105 -10.46 -5.73 -5.75
CA TRP A 105 -9.23 -5.22 -6.35
C TRP A 105 -8.09 -5.12 -5.32
N TRP A 106 -8.36 -4.67 -4.10
CA TRP A 106 -7.33 -4.49 -3.07
C TRP A 106 -6.93 -5.79 -2.37
N VAL A 107 -7.88 -6.71 -2.18
CA VAL A 107 -7.61 -8.01 -1.53
C VAL A 107 -7.00 -9.05 -2.47
N THR A 108 -6.96 -8.77 -3.78
CA THR A 108 -6.31 -9.63 -4.77
C THR A 108 -4.82 -9.80 -4.45
N ALA A 109 -4.36 -11.06 -4.45
CA ALA A 109 -2.97 -11.41 -4.25
C ALA A 109 -2.08 -10.89 -5.41
N VAL A 110 -0.97 -10.25 -5.05
CA VAL A 110 0.06 -9.77 -5.98
C VAL A 110 1.39 -10.37 -5.56
N THR A 111 2.09 -10.95 -6.52
CA THR A 111 3.40 -11.57 -6.30
C THR A 111 4.50 -10.63 -6.79
N SER A 112 5.47 -10.38 -5.92
CA SER A 112 6.71 -9.67 -6.25
C SER A 112 7.90 -10.55 -5.81
N GLY A 113 8.75 -10.92 -6.77
CA GLY A 113 9.78 -11.94 -6.54
C GLY A 113 9.19 -13.27 -6.06
N ARG A 114 9.52 -13.67 -4.83
CA ARG A 114 9.03 -14.91 -4.18
C ARG A 114 7.95 -14.66 -3.12
N VAL A 115 7.51 -13.42 -2.99
CA VAL A 115 6.63 -12.97 -1.91
C VAL A 115 5.27 -12.61 -2.49
N THR A 116 4.21 -13.15 -1.89
CA THR A 116 2.82 -12.93 -2.32
C THR A 116 2.04 -12.35 -1.15
N HIS A 117 1.45 -11.17 -1.36
CA HIS A 117 0.56 -10.53 -0.40
C HIS A 117 -0.60 -9.85 -1.13
N PRO A 118 -1.71 -9.55 -0.44
CA PRO A 118 -2.75 -8.70 -0.98
C PRO A 118 -2.20 -7.34 -1.45
N ARG A 119 -2.80 -6.79 -2.50
CA ARG A 119 -2.41 -5.47 -3.04
C ARG A 119 -2.48 -4.36 -1.99
N ALA A 120 -3.43 -4.42 -1.06
CA ALA A 120 -3.53 -3.50 0.07
C ALA A 120 -2.24 -3.49 0.92
N SER A 121 -1.68 -4.66 1.25
CA SER A 121 -0.44 -4.78 2.01
C SER A 121 0.75 -4.21 1.23
N TRP A 122 0.84 -4.49 -0.08
CA TRP A 122 1.87 -3.89 -0.93
C TRP A 122 1.78 -2.36 -0.96
N PHE A 123 0.58 -1.81 -1.14
CA PHE A 123 0.37 -0.37 -1.10
C PHE A 123 0.79 0.24 0.23
N LEU A 124 0.33 -0.29 1.36
CA LEU A 124 0.69 0.23 2.69
C LEU A 124 2.20 0.14 2.93
N TRP A 125 2.85 -0.92 2.44
CA TRP A 125 4.30 -1.04 2.46
C TRP A 125 4.99 0.05 1.65
N HIS A 126 4.58 0.27 0.40
CA HIS A 126 5.13 1.33 -0.43
C HIS A 126 4.89 2.72 0.17
N TRP A 127 3.68 2.94 0.69
CA TRP A 127 3.25 4.19 1.32
C TRP A 127 4.06 4.53 2.57
N LEU A 128 4.39 3.53 3.38
CA LEU A 128 5.20 3.73 4.59
C LEU A 128 6.68 3.93 4.23
N ARG A 129 7.20 3.16 3.27
CA ARG A 129 8.57 3.34 2.76
C ARG A 129 8.79 4.73 2.17
N ALA A 130 7.79 5.27 1.46
CA ALA A 130 7.85 6.62 0.91
C ALA A 130 8.03 7.71 1.99
N ARG A 131 7.55 7.45 3.22
CA ARG A 131 7.63 8.38 4.36
C ARG A 131 8.88 8.18 5.20
N LEU A 132 9.28 6.93 5.41
CA LEU A 132 10.46 6.61 6.19
C LEU A 132 11.75 6.79 5.39
N LEU A 133 11.68 6.63 4.06
CA LEU A 133 12.82 6.56 3.15
C LEU A 133 13.83 5.47 3.57
N GLU A 134 13.27 4.41 4.14
CA GLU A 134 13.99 3.24 4.63
C GLU A 134 13.49 2.01 3.88
N ASP A 135 14.39 1.06 3.67
CA ASP A 135 14.04 -0.27 3.17
C ASP A 135 13.84 -1.22 4.34
N PHE A 136 12.75 -1.95 4.32
CA PHE A 136 12.44 -3.00 5.28
C PHE A 136 11.55 -4.03 4.58
N PRO A 137 11.62 -5.33 4.93
CA PRO A 137 10.82 -6.35 4.29
C PRO A 137 9.32 -6.19 4.63
N ILE A 138 8.44 -6.54 3.70
CA ILE A 138 6.98 -6.40 3.88
C ILE A 138 6.42 -7.16 5.10
N ARG A 139 7.09 -8.23 5.55
CA ARG A 139 6.73 -8.95 6.79
C ARG A 139 6.86 -8.09 8.05
N GLU A 140 7.64 -7.01 8.01
CA GLU A 140 7.83 -6.07 9.12
C GLU A 140 6.87 -4.87 9.02
N LEU A 141 6.00 -4.83 8.00
CA LEU A 141 5.08 -3.72 7.72
C LEU A 141 4.24 -3.34 8.93
N PHE A 142 3.62 -4.31 9.60
CA PHE A 142 2.75 -4.00 10.74
C PHE A 142 3.52 -3.32 11.88
N GLN A 143 4.67 -3.88 12.25
CA GLN A 143 5.51 -3.33 13.32
C GLN A 143 6.01 -1.92 12.97
N GLN A 144 6.53 -1.73 11.75
CA GLN A 144 6.99 -0.43 11.29
C GLN A 144 5.86 0.61 11.22
N PHE A 145 4.65 0.19 10.84
CA PHE A 145 3.48 1.08 10.82
C PHE A 145 3.09 1.51 12.23
N LYS A 146 3.05 0.56 13.17
CA LYS A 146 2.75 0.82 14.58
C LYS A 146 3.77 1.79 15.20
N ASP A 147 5.05 1.57 14.93
CA ASP A 147 6.12 2.45 15.40
C ASP A 147 6.01 3.85 14.78
N TYR A 148 5.70 3.94 13.49
CA TYR A 148 5.47 5.21 12.80
C TYR A 148 4.30 6.02 13.40
N VAL A 149 3.15 5.39 13.62
CA VAL A 149 1.98 6.05 14.22
C VAL A 149 2.27 6.47 15.66
N THR A 150 2.91 5.60 16.45
CA THR A 150 3.17 5.87 17.87
C THR A 150 4.21 6.98 18.06
N SER A 151 5.25 7.03 17.21
CA SER A 151 6.38 7.95 17.40
C SER A 151 6.32 9.23 16.55
N LYS A 152 5.76 9.17 15.33
CA LYS A 152 5.84 10.28 14.36
C LYS A 152 4.48 10.87 13.99
N ARG A 153 3.41 10.06 13.90
CA ARG A 153 2.08 10.49 13.46
C ARG A 153 0.95 9.87 14.31
N PRO A 154 0.77 10.32 15.56
CA PRO A 154 -0.27 9.77 16.45
C PRO A 154 -1.69 10.23 16.07
N ASP A 155 -1.82 11.18 15.14
CA ASP A 155 -3.05 11.79 14.66
C ASP A 155 -3.80 10.90 13.65
N ILE A 156 -4.40 9.80 14.13
CA ILE A 156 -5.13 8.81 13.30
C ILE A 156 -6.23 9.45 12.45
N GLU A 157 -6.97 10.41 12.99
CA GLU A 157 -8.08 11.08 12.29
C GLU A 157 -7.61 11.86 11.05
N VAL A 158 -6.38 12.35 11.05
CA VAL A 158 -5.76 13.04 9.90
C VAL A 158 -5.04 12.05 9.00
N LEU A 159 -4.42 11.03 9.59
CA LEU A 159 -3.67 10.01 8.85
C LEU A 159 -4.55 9.16 7.94
N LEU A 160 -5.75 8.79 8.40
CA LEU A 160 -6.69 7.95 7.63
C LEU A 160 -7.06 8.58 6.27
N PRO A 161 -7.51 9.84 6.20
CA PRO A 161 -7.75 10.53 4.93
C PRO A 161 -6.50 10.63 4.04
N GLU A 162 -5.30 10.82 4.63
CA GLU A 162 -4.04 10.84 3.86
C GLU A 162 -3.75 9.48 3.20
N ILE A 163 -3.95 8.38 3.93
CA ILE A 163 -3.81 7.01 3.42
C ILE A 163 -4.82 6.79 2.29
N LYS A 164 -6.10 7.15 2.49
CA LYS A 164 -7.15 7.02 1.47
C LYS A 164 -6.79 7.76 0.19
N ALA A 165 -6.39 9.03 0.30
CA ALA A 165 -6.05 9.84 -0.86
C ALA A 165 -4.83 9.26 -1.62
N ALA A 166 -3.84 8.72 -0.90
CA ALA A 166 -2.71 8.05 -1.53
C ALA A 166 -3.12 6.72 -2.19
N ALA A 167 -4.02 5.96 -1.59
CA ALA A 167 -4.57 4.73 -2.14
C ALA A 167 -5.30 4.98 -3.46
N ASP A 168 -6.10 6.04 -3.53
CA ASP A 168 -6.86 6.41 -4.73
C ASP A 168 -5.93 6.73 -5.90
N ARG A 169 -4.87 7.50 -5.64
CA ARG A 169 -3.85 7.82 -6.65
C ARG A 169 -3.07 6.58 -7.07
N TYR A 170 -2.67 5.75 -6.12
CA TYR A 170 -1.98 4.49 -6.39
C TYR A 170 -2.81 3.59 -7.32
N ARG A 171 -4.10 3.43 -7.01
CA ARG A 171 -5.04 2.66 -7.82
C ARG A 171 -5.22 3.26 -9.22
N PHE A 172 -5.43 4.57 -9.31
CA PHE A 172 -5.56 5.27 -10.59
C PHE A 172 -4.34 5.06 -11.52
N VAL A 173 -3.13 5.07 -10.97
CA VAL A 173 -1.90 4.84 -11.73
C VAL A 173 -1.78 3.39 -12.19
N ILE A 174 -2.12 2.41 -11.34
CA ILE A 174 -2.01 0.99 -11.68
C ILE A 174 -3.07 0.56 -12.67
N GLU A 175 -4.34 0.89 -12.44
CA GLU A 175 -5.43 0.55 -13.35
C GLU A 175 -5.22 1.21 -14.71
N GLY A 176 -4.83 2.49 -14.73
CA GLY A 176 -4.54 3.18 -15.98
C GLY A 176 -3.36 2.57 -16.73
N ALA A 177 -2.30 2.14 -16.04
CA ALA A 177 -1.17 1.46 -16.69
C ALA A 177 -1.55 0.11 -17.32
N GLN A 178 -2.67 -0.49 -16.92
CA GLN A 178 -3.21 -1.73 -17.49
C GLN A 178 -4.31 -1.49 -18.54
N ALA A 179 -4.70 -0.23 -18.77
CA ALA A 179 -5.72 0.10 -19.76
C ALA A 179 -5.24 -0.23 -21.19
N SER A 180 -6.08 -0.91 -21.96
CA SER A 180 -5.78 -1.30 -23.35
C SER A 180 -5.96 -0.18 -24.36
N THR A 181 -6.68 0.88 -23.99
CA THR A 181 -7.00 2.03 -24.86
C THR A 181 -7.01 3.33 -24.08
N GLY A 182 -6.84 4.45 -24.78
CA GLY A 182 -6.87 5.80 -24.22
C GLY A 182 -5.48 6.40 -23.94
N PRO A 183 -5.41 7.72 -23.74
CA PRO A 183 -4.16 8.40 -23.43
C PRO A 183 -3.71 8.07 -22.01
N LEU A 184 -2.51 7.51 -21.87
CA LEU A 184 -1.89 7.31 -20.57
C LEU A 184 -1.24 8.61 -20.08
N THR A 185 -1.43 8.91 -18.80
CA THR A 185 -0.63 9.93 -18.09
C THR A 185 0.83 9.51 -18.03
N ARG A 186 1.72 10.46 -17.71
CA ARG A 186 3.15 10.16 -17.60
C ARG A 186 3.45 9.11 -16.52
N ALA A 187 2.77 9.19 -15.38
CA ALA A 187 2.88 8.21 -14.28
C ALA A 187 2.39 6.82 -14.69
N GLN A 188 1.30 6.73 -15.44
CA GLN A 188 0.79 5.45 -15.98
C GLN A 188 1.77 4.86 -17.01
N TRP A 189 2.35 5.67 -17.89
CA TRP A 189 3.41 5.23 -18.81
C TRP A 189 4.64 4.69 -18.06
N PHE A 190 5.08 5.41 -17.03
CA PHE A 190 6.20 4.99 -16.19
C PHE A 190 5.89 3.65 -15.50
N SER A 191 4.72 3.56 -14.86
CA SER A 191 4.22 2.34 -14.20
C SER A 191 4.15 1.15 -15.16
N TYR A 192 3.64 1.34 -16.38
CA TYR A 192 3.57 0.30 -17.40
C TYR A 192 4.96 -0.21 -17.82
N ARG A 193 5.88 0.72 -18.14
CA ARG A 193 7.21 0.38 -18.68
C ARG A 193 8.12 -0.23 -17.60
N VAL A 194 8.21 0.43 -16.45
CA VAL A 194 9.04 -0.02 -15.33
C VAL A 194 8.42 -1.24 -14.64
N GLY A 195 7.10 -1.42 -14.75
CA GLY A 195 6.34 -2.62 -14.35
C GLY A 195 7.00 -3.95 -14.74
N THR A 196 7.66 -3.96 -15.90
CA THR A 196 8.30 -5.16 -16.48
C THR A 196 9.74 -5.41 -15.99
N LEU A 197 10.32 -4.51 -15.19
CA LEU A 197 11.74 -4.47 -14.83
C LEU A 197 11.98 -4.61 -13.31
N ASP A 198 11.11 -5.35 -12.60
CA ASP A 198 11.11 -5.54 -11.14
C ASP A 198 10.74 -4.24 -10.38
N SER A 199 9.46 -3.85 -10.56
CA SER A 199 8.96 -2.47 -10.43
C SER A 199 8.56 -1.99 -9.04
N GLU A 200 8.43 -2.92 -8.08
CA GLU A 200 7.84 -2.61 -6.78
C GLU A 200 8.72 -1.63 -5.98
N ILE A 201 10.04 -1.64 -6.22
CA ILE A 201 11.01 -0.74 -5.57
C ILE A 201 10.68 0.74 -5.82
N MET A 202 10.08 1.09 -6.97
CA MET A 202 9.81 2.49 -7.35
C MET A 202 8.39 2.96 -7.06
N ARG A 203 7.52 2.06 -6.60
CA ARG A 203 6.16 2.43 -6.17
C ARG A 203 6.17 3.46 -5.03
N PRO A 204 7.06 3.40 -4.01
CA PRO A 204 7.18 4.43 -2.99
C PRO A 204 7.42 5.82 -3.58
N LEU A 205 8.27 5.93 -4.61
CA LEU A 205 8.57 7.22 -5.22
C LEU A 205 7.36 7.82 -5.94
N LEU A 206 6.57 7.01 -6.66
CA LEU A 206 5.33 7.48 -7.28
C LEU A 206 4.36 8.02 -6.23
N ILE A 207 4.25 7.33 -5.09
CA ILE A 207 3.42 7.80 -3.97
C ILE A 207 3.98 9.12 -3.44
N TRP A 208 5.28 9.20 -3.16
CA TRP A 208 5.97 10.38 -2.62
C TRP A 208 5.82 11.63 -3.50
N LEU A 209 5.98 11.48 -4.82
CA LEU A 209 5.85 12.58 -5.79
C LEU A 209 4.44 13.21 -5.76
N ASP A 210 3.43 12.45 -5.38
CA ASP A 210 2.03 12.86 -5.35
C ASP A 210 1.54 13.21 -3.93
N GLU A 211 2.44 13.34 -2.95
CA GLU A 211 2.08 13.78 -1.60
C GLU A 211 1.91 15.30 -1.51
N GLN A 212 1.10 15.73 -0.55
CA GLN A 212 0.82 17.15 -0.28
C GLN A 212 2.09 18.02 -0.15
N PRO A 213 3.18 17.56 0.50
CA PRO A 213 4.41 18.34 0.56
C PRO A 213 5.05 18.66 -0.80
N GLN A 214 4.69 17.92 -1.86
CA GLN A 214 5.17 18.13 -3.24
C GLN A 214 4.10 18.78 -4.13
N ALA A 215 3.03 19.33 -3.56
CA ALA A 215 1.93 19.92 -4.32
C ALA A 215 2.33 21.20 -5.07
N ASP A 216 3.36 21.91 -4.58
CA ASP A 216 3.93 23.12 -5.19
C ASP A 216 4.89 22.81 -6.35
N VAL A 217 5.28 21.54 -6.53
CA VAL A 217 6.15 21.10 -7.62
C VAL A 217 5.36 21.09 -8.94
N PRO A 218 5.81 21.80 -9.98
CA PRO A 218 5.15 21.80 -11.28
C PRO A 218 5.05 20.39 -11.88
N ALA A 219 3.90 20.08 -12.50
CA ALA A 219 3.69 18.78 -13.15
C ALA A 219 4.78 18.44 -14.19
N ALA A 220 5.28 19.45 -14.91
CA ALA A 220 6.36 19.28 -15.89
C ALA A 220 7.68 18.78 -15.25
N ASP A 221 7.95 19.18 -14.01
CA ASP A 221 9.14 18.76 -13.27
C ASP A 221 8.97 17.34 -12.72
N LYS A 222 7.79 16.99 -12.20
CA LYS A 222 7.45 15.60 -11.83
C LYS A 222 7.59 14.66 -13.03
N ASP A 223 7.07 15.06 -14.18
CA ASP A 223 7.20 14.32 -15.43
C ASP A 223 8.66 14.15 -15.86
N ARG A 224 9.50 15.16 -15.60
CA ARG A 224 10.93 15.11 -15.90
C ARG A 224 11.64 14.09 -15.02
N VAL A 225 11.36 14.06 -13.72
CA VAL A 225 11.89 13.05 -12.79
C VAL A 225 11.53 11.64 -13.27
N LEU A 226 10.26 11.41 -13.62
CA LEU A 226 9.82 10.12 -14.13
C LEU A 226 10.49 9.73 -15.45
N ARG A 227 10.80 10.69 -16.35
CA ARG A 227 11.55 10.41 -17.58
C ARG A 227 13.00 10.01 -17.31
N LEU A 228 13.67 10.70 -16.37
CA LEU A 228 15.05 10.40 -16.01
C LEU A 228 15.19 9.00 -15.41
N LEU A 229 14.27 8.66 -14.50
CA LEU A 229 14.26 7.33 -13.88
C LEU A 229 13.94 6.24 -14.89
N GLU A 230 12.95 6.45 -15.77
CA GLU A 230 12.66 5.48 -16.83
C GLU A 230 13.89 5.25 -17.72
N SER A 231 14.57 6.32 -18.13
CA SER A 231 15.81 6.22 -18.91
C SER A 231 16.88 5.39 -18.19
N TRP A 232 17.06 5.63 -16.89
CA TRP A 232 18.02 4.88 -16.08
C TRP A 232 17.65 3.40 -15.99
N PHE A 233 16.40 3.06 -15.72
CA PHE A 233 15.93 1.66 -15.68
C PHE A 233 16.13 0.94 -17.00
N VAL A 234 15.77 1.60 -18.11
CA VAL A 234 15.94 1.02 -19.45
C VAL A 234 17.42 0.77 -19.77
N ARG A 235 18.30 1.76 -19.50
CA ARG A 235 19.75 1.59 -19.69
C ARG A 235 20.30 0.44 -18.87
N ARG A 236 19.91 0.37 -17.60
CA ARG A 236 20.28 -0.69 -16.65
C ARG A 236 19.84 -2.08 -17.12
N ALA A 237 18.62 -2.20 -17.65
CA ALA A 237 18.09 -3.44 -18.19
C ALA A 237 18.86 -3.88 -19.45
N ILE A 238 19.19 -2.95 -20.35
CA ILE A 238 19.97 -3.21 -21.58
C ILE A 238 21.35 -3.77 -21.24
N VAL A 239 22.04 -3.19 -20.25
CA VAL A 239 23.39 -3.66 -19.86
C VAL A 239 23.38 -4.89 -18.95
N LYS A 240 22.19 -5.44 -18.64
CA LYS A 240 22.01 -6.59 -17.72
C LYS A 240 22.68 -6.38 -16.36
N ALA A 241 22.68 -5.14 -15.85
CA ALA A 241 23.24 -4.87 -14.54
C ALA A 241 22.42 -5.62 -13.46
N PRO A 242 23.08 -6.32 -12.51
CA PRO A 242 22.38 -7.08 -11.46
C PRO A 242 21.42 -6.18 -10.67
N SER A 243 20.22 -6.65 -10.30
CA SER A 243 19.23 -5.92 -9.47
C SER A 243 19.74 -5.47 -8.09
N GLN A 244 20.84 -6.06 -7.62
CA GLN A 244 21.53 -5.70 -6.38
C GLN A 244 21.92 -4.21 -6.37
N GLY A 245 21.39 -3.45 -5.41
CA GLY A 245 21.66 -2.02 -5.26
C GLY A 245 20.64 -1.06 -5.89
N ALA A 246 19.61 -1.55 -6.62
CA ALA A 246 18.51 -0.69 -7.07
C ALA A 246 17.70 -0.11 -5.89
N ASN A 247 17.67 -0.82 -4.77
CA ASN A 247 17.04 -0.39 -3.53
C ASN A 247 17.73 0.82 -2.88
N HIS A 248 18.97 1.14 -3.30
CA HIS A 248 19.78 2.20 -2.69
C HIS A 248 19.52 3.60 -3.30
N THR A 249 18.62 3.73 -4.28
CA THR A 249 18.32 5.03 -4.91
C THR A 249 17.61 6.01 -3.97
N ASP A 250 17.08 5.55 -2.84
CA ASP A 250 16.37 6.38 -1.86
C ASP A 250 17.32 7.05 -0.84
N HIS A 251 18.60 6.65 -0.75
CA HIS A 251 19.49 7.06 0.36
C HIS A 251 19.94 8.53 0.38
N GLY A 252 19.54 9.34 -0.59
CA GLY A 252 19.83 10.77 -0.59
C GLY A 252 18.62 11.68 -0.36
N LEU A 253 17.42 11.11 -0.29
CA LEU A 253 16.21 11.81 0.14
C LEU A 253 16.04 11.62 1.66
N ARG A 254 15.72 12.68 2.39
CA ARG A 254 15.39 12.65 3.83
C ARG A 254 13.89 12.83 4.05
N PRO A 255 13.32 12.25 5.11
CA PRO A 255 11.91 12.44 5.43
C PRO A 255 11.58 13.94 5.55
N GLY A 256 10.65 14.42 4.73
CA GLY A 256 10.29 15.84 4.65
C GLY A 256 11.04 16.66 3.61
N ASP A 257 11.97 16.07 2.85
CA ASP A 257 12.62 16.75 1.73
C ASP A 257 11.60 17.14 0.66
N ARG A 258 11.73 18.37 0.16
CA ARG A 258 11.01 18.85 -1.02
C ARG A 258 11.87 18.62 -2.26
N LEU A 259 11.22 18.32 -3.39
CA LEU A 259 11.91 18.39 -4.68
C LEU A 259 12.55 19.77 -4.84
N PRO A 260 13.85 19.84 -5.11
CA PRO A 260 14.51 21.13 -5.23
C PRO A 260 14.08 21.81 -6.55
N HIS A 261 14.04 23.15 -6.60
CA HIS A 261 13.59 23.88 -7.79
C HIS A 261 14.46 23.58 -9.03
N ARG A 262 13.80 23.59 -10.20
CA ARG A 262 14.23 23.30 -11.60
C ARG A 262 15.73 23.11 -11.90
N GLY A 263 16.62 23.98 -11.40
CA GLY A 263 18.07 23.88 -11.62
C GLY A 263 18.78 22.77 -10.83
N ARG A 264 18.23 22.31 -9.70
CA ARG A 264 18.84 21.27 -8.83
C ARG A 264 18.27 19.87 -9.05
N ILE A 265 17.17 19.73 -9.80
CA ILE A 265 16.58 18.42 -10.12
C ILE A 265 17.56 17.60 -10.96
N GLU A 266 18.24 18.26 -11.90
CA GLU A 266 19.30 17.63 -12.70
C GLU A 266 20.42 17.15 -11.79
N ASP A 267 20.95 17.99 -10.90
CA ASP A 267 22.07 17.66 -10.01
C ASP A 267 21.76 16.55 -8.98
N VAL A 268 20.58 16.57 -8.35
CA VAL A 268 20.19 15.54 -7.36
C VAL A 268 19.96 14.20 -8.05
N THR A 269 19.27 14.20 -9.19
CA THR A 269 19.05 12.97 -9.98
C THR A 269 20.37 12.49 -10.60
N TYR A 270 21.25 13.38 -11.07
CA TYR A 270 22.57 13.03 -11.62
C TYR A 270 23.49 12.44 -10.55
N HIS A 271 23.58 13.08 -9.39
CA HIS A 271 24.50 12.65 -8.33
C HIS A 271 24.09 11.30 -7.73
N HIS A 272 22.77 11.04 -7.61
CA HIS A 272 22.26 9.78 -7.05
C HIS A 272 22.30 8.63 -8.05
N LEU A 273 22.14 8.90 -9.35
CA LEU A 273 22.23 7.87 -10.38
C LEU A 273 23.70 7.55 -10.72
N ASN A 274 24.59 8.55 -10.78
CA ASN A 274 26.00 8.36 -11.18
C ASN A 274 26.90 7.59 -10.19
N THR A 275 26.41 7.21 -9.01
CA THR A 275 27.14 6.31 -8.12
C THR A 275 27.06 4.84 -8.55
N CYS A 276 26.26 4.51 -9.57
CA CYS A 276 26.24 3.19 -10.19
C CYS A 276 27.30 3.06 -11.31
N PRO A 277 28.02 1.92 -11.42
CA PRO A 277 29.02 1.69 -12.48
C PRO A 277 28.49 1.74 -13.93
N VAL A 278 27.16 1.80 -14.09
CA VAL A 278 26.43 1.77 -15.36
C VAL A 278 26.36 3.15 -16.03
N ASP A 279 26.68 4.23 -15.31
CA ASP A 279 26.46 5.61 -15.77
C ASP A 279 27.65 6.27 -16.48
N ARG A 280 28.65 5.51 -16.96
CA ARG A 280 29.69 6.03 -17.87
C ARG A 280 29.19 6.20 -19.32
N TRP A 281 28.01 6.76 -19.49
CA TRP A 281 27.58 7.27 -20.79
C TRP A 281 27.62 8.78 -20.72
N GLU A 282 28.63 9.39 -21.34
CA GLU A 282 28.66 10.83 -21.56
C GLU A 282 27.37 11.21 -22.30
N PHE A 283 26.55 12.06 -21.68
CA PHE A 283 25.51 12.78 -22.42
C PHE A 283 26.24 13.75 -23.35
N GLY A 284 26.63 13.23 -24.51
CA GLY A 284 27.28 13.98 -25.57
C GLY A 284 26.36 15.07 -26.10
N GLY A 285 26.68 16.31 -25.73
CA GLY A 285 26.73 17.44 -26.64
C GLY A 285 25.48 18.31 -26.72
N THR A 286 25.47 19.41 -25.96
CA THR A 286 25.21 20.75 -26.52
C THR A 286 25.68 21.82 -25.52
N SER A 287 26.97 22.14 -25.54
CA SER A 287 27.44 23.50 -25.26
C SER A 287 28.91 23.62 -25.67
N ARG A 288 29.11 24.03 -26.93
CA ARG A 288 30.27 24.74 -27.51
C ARG A 288 30.42 24.40 -28.99
N ALA A 289 29.51 24.95 -29.80
CA ALA A 289 29.91 25.45 -31.10
C ALA A 289 30.04 26.98 -30.96
N PHE A 290 31.07 27.54 -31.61
CA PHE A 290 31.49 28.95 -31.63
C PHE A 290 32.42 29.45 -30.51
N ALA A 291 33.70 29.15 -30.66
CA ALA A 291 34.78 30.14 -30.53
C ALA A 291 36.03 29.65 -31.28
N ARG A 292 36.20 30.20 -32.49
CA ARG A 292 37.34 30.11 -33.44
C ARG A 292 37.53 28.81 -34.20
#